data_AF-A0A1Y2PEL6-F1
#
_entry.id   AF-A0A1Y2PEL6-F1
#
_cell.length_a   1.000
_cell.length_b   1.000
_cell.length_c   1.000
_cell.angle_alpha   90.00
_cell.angle_beta   90.00
_cell.angle_gamma   90.00
#
_symmetry.space_group_name_H-M   'P 1'
#
loop_
_entity.id
_entity.type
_entity.pdbx_description
1 polymer ?
#
loop_
_entity_poly.entity_id
_entity_poly.type
_entity_poly.pdbx_seq_one_letter_code
_entity_poly.pdbx_strand_id
1 'polypeptide(L)'
;MKTLNKLSYLLILVISFSLISCGGNDENVQEEEQLSSVVMKDFKEKVSAMQLPSTMQNSSNQYAQQANAQFNAVKGLSQGYITLLTIPATATSSSVNDNLQAKSASNSKTYTWTANGVTIKYIISESSDRYTFSYTTTYNGTSTKLMDGYQLKNGSYAEAKLYDNNTVVGTLKWWVNGDVAKIEINSDNIKLVLETNTKNKSGFIKVYEYSNLVEEFIWNTDGSGTYKNYNTNETHSW
;
A
#
# COMPACT_ATOMS: atom_id res chain seq x y z
N MET A 1 8.98 12.67 -25.68
CA MET A 1 7.57 12.29 -25.42
C MET A 1 7.36 10.81 -25.75
N LYS A 2 7.71 9.89 -24.84
CA LYS A 2 7.51 8.42 -25.00
C LYS A 2 7.80 7.58 -23.72
N THR A 3 7.54 8.13 -22.53
CA THR A 3 7.72 7.39 -21.24
C THR A 3 6.41 7.16 -20.47
N LEU A 4 5.30 7.79 -20.89
CA LEU A 4 4.03 7.76 -20.15
C LEU A 4 3.24 6.42 -20.24
N ASN A 5 3.69 5.44 -21.01
CA ASN A 5 2.89 4.23 -21.31
C ASN A 5 3.19 3.00 -20.46
N LYS A 6 4.19 3.02 -19.57
CA LYS A 6 4.54 1.83 -18.78
C LYS A 6 3.77 1.70 -17.46
N LEU A 7 3.30 2.81 -16.89
CA LEU A 7 2.52 2.79 -15.65
C LEU A 7 1.06 2.33 -15.85
N SER A 8 0.57 2.40 -17.09
CA SER A 8 -0.84 2.14 -17.45
C SER A 8 -1.25 0.65 -17.39
N TYR A 9 -0.28 -0.28 -17.33
CA TYR A 9 -0.60 -1.71 -17.28
C TYR A 9 -0.92 -2.24 -15.87
N LEU A 10 -0.72 -1.45 -14.82
CA LEU A 10 -0.95 -1.87 -13.44
C LEU A 10 -2.38 -1.61 -12.92
N LEU A 11 -3.27 -1.01 -13.75
CA LEU A 11 -4.50 -0.36 -13.30
C LEU A 11 -5.78 -1.12 -13.69
N ILE A 12 -5.92 -2.40 -13.37
CA ILE A 12 -7.22 -3.10 -13.47
C ILE A 12 -7.39 -4.13 -12.35
N LEU A 13 -7.98 -3.73 -11.22
CA LEU A 13 -9.14 -4.38 -10.57
C LEU A 13 -9.54 -3.58 -9.31
N VAL A 14 -10.59 -2.76 -9.39
CA VAL A 14 -11.29 -2.26 -8.20
C VAL A 14 -12.76 -2.59 -8.39
N ILE A 15 -13.23 -3.62 -7.71
CA ILE A 15 -14.66 -3.93 -7.59
C ILE A 15 -15.09 -3.48 -6.21
N SER A 16 -15.96 -2.48 -6.18
CA SER A 16 -16.61 -1.94 -5.00
C SER A 16 -17.54 -2.99 -4.38
N PHE A 17 -17.31 -3.36 -3.12
CA PHE A 17 -18.34 -4.00 -2.29
C PHE A 17 -18.63 -3.12 -1.08
N SER A 18 -19.75 -2.42 -1.16
CA SER A 18 -20.40 -1.79 -0.02
C SER A 18 -21.64 -2.60 0.31
N LEU A 19 -21.62 -3.36 1.41
CA LEU A 19 -22.84 -3.74 2.13
C LEU A 19 -22.58 -3.65 3.63
N ILE A 20 -23.33 -2.72 4.23
CA ILE A 20 -23.58 -2.58 5.65
C ILE A 20 -24.43 -3.78 6.08
N SER A 21 -24.08 -4.43 7.17
CA SER A 21 -25.04 -5.18 7.98
C SER A 21 -24.81 -4.83 9.45
N CYS A 22 -25.77 -4.11 10.02
CA CYS A 22 -25.99 -4.00 11.45
C CYS A 22 -26.76 -5.26 11.88
N GLY A 23 -26.27 -5.94 12.91
CA GLY A 23 -26.98 -7.00 13.62
C GLY A 23 -26.28 -7.25 14.95
N GLY A 24 -26.82 -6.68 16.03
CA GLY A 24 -26.22 -6.71 17.35
C GLY A 24 -26.48 -8.01 18.12
N ASN A 25 -25.59 -8.30 19.07
CA ASN A 25 -25.95 -8.52 20.47
C ASN A 25 -24.68 -8.50 21.32
N ASP A 26 -24.77 -7.78 22.44
CA ASP A 26 -23.77 -7.69 23.51
C ASP A 26 -23.57 -9.06 24.18
N GLU A 27 -22.37 -9.63 24.04
CA GLU A 27 -21.77 -10.47 25.08
C GLU A 27 -20.32 -10.02 25.28
N ASN A 28 -20.02 -9.66 26.52
CA ASN A 28 -18.76 -9.04 26.96
C ASN A 28 -17.65 -10.12 27.10
N VAL A 29 -17.33 -10.78 25.99
CA VAL A 29 -16.06 -11.48 25.81
C VAL A 29 -15.06 -10.40 25.39
N GLN A 30 -13.89 -10.33 26.02
CA GLN A 30 -12.78 -9.59 25.42
C GLN A 30 -12.46 -10.29 24.11
N GLU A 31 -13.10 -9.84 23.02
CA GLU A 31 -12.80 -10.28 21.66
C GLU A 31 -11.32 -9.96 21.45
N GLU A 32 -10.50 -11.01 21.38
CA GLU A 32 -9.13 -10.86 20.87
C GLU A 32 -9.24 -10.12 19.53
N GLU A 33 -8.66 -8.93 19.48
CA GLU A 33 -8.69 -8.09 18.29
C GLU A 33 -8.21 -8.95 17.12
N GLN A 34 -9.06 -9.12 16.11
CA GLN A 34 -8.77 -10.06 15.05
C GLN A 34 -7.48 -9.61 14.34
N LEU A 35 -6.53 -10.50 14.09
CA LEU A 35 -5.27 -10.14 13.40
C LEU A 35 -5.53 -9.35 12.10
N SER A 36 -6.63 -9.66 11.42
CA SER A 36 -7.09 -8.95 10.23
C SER A 36 -7.52 -7.50 10.44
N SER A 37 -7.93 -7.09 11.65
CA SER A 37 -8.28 -5.70 11.96
C SER A 37 -7.08 -4.85 12.37
N VAL A 38 -5.99 -5.48 12.84
CA VAL A 38 -4.78 -4.78 13.28
C VAL A 38 -3.75 -4.65 12.17
N VAL A 39 -3.60 -5.69 11.34
CA VAL A 39 -2.64 -5.69 10.24
C VAL A 39 -2.98 -4.57 9.24
N MET A 40 -1.98 -3.74 9.00
CA MET A 40 -1.92 -2.62 8.07
C MET A 40 -2.93 -1.50 8.37
N LYS A 41 -3.46 -1.45 9.60
CA LYS A 41 -4.40 -0.41 10.05
C LYS A 41 -3.82 1.00 9.93
N ASP A 42 -2.66 1.26 10.54
CA ASP A 42 -2.01 2.57 10.51
C ASP A 42 -1.69 3.01 9.08
N PHE A 43 -1.26 2.06 8.25
CA PHE A 43 -1.00 2.30 6.84
C PHE A 43 -2.28 2.73 6.10
N LYS A 44 -3.39 2.00 6.31
CA LYS A 44 -4.69 2.33 5.72
C LYS A 44 -5.18 3.71 6.12
N GLU A 45 -5.08 4.05 7.40
CA GLU A 45 -5.49 5.35 7.92
C GLU A 45 -4.62 6.48 7.33
N LYS A 46 -3.29 6.31 7.33
CA LYS A 46 -2.37 7.33 6.83
C LYS A 46 -2.49 7.56 5.33
N VAL A 47 -2.57 6.51 4.51
CA VAL A 47 -2.79 6.65 3.06
C VAL A 47 -4.10 7.37 2.77
N SER A 48 -5.16 7.03 3.49
CA SER A 48 -6.47 7.67 3.32
C SER A 48 -6.40 9.18 3.62
N ALA A 49 -5.63 9.56 4.65
CA ALA A 49 -5.42 10.94 5.07
C ALA A 49 -4.50 11.76 4.15
N MET A 50 -3.66 11.14 3.30
CA MET A 50 -2.77 11.89 2.40
C MET A 50 -3.56 12.80 1.47
N GLN A 51 -3.20 14.07 1.41
CA GLN A 51 -3.84 15.06 0.54
C GLN A 51 -2.81 16.08 0.07
N LEU A 52 -3.06 16.67 -1.09
CA LEU A 52 -2.31 17.81 -1.60
C LEU A 52 -2.96 19.12 -1.15
N PRO A 53 -2.22 20.24 -1.13
CA PRO A 53 -2.79 21.57 -0.94
C PRO A 53 -3.81 21.88 -2.04
N SER A 54 -4.95 22.48 -1.68
CA SER A 54 -6.03 22.76 -2.64
C SER A 54 -5.60 23.76 -3.72
N THR A 55 -4.72 24.70 -3.41
CA THR A 55 -4.11 25.64 -4.35
C THR A 55 -3.30 24.92 -5.42
N MET A 56 -2.52 23.91 -5.05
CA MET A 56 -1.78 23.05 -5.98
C MET A 56 -2.71 22.19 -6.82
N GLN A 57 -3.75 21.60 -6.20
CA GLN A 57 -4.75 20.76 -6.89
C GLN A 57 -5.48 21.51 -8.00
N ASN A 58 -5.75 22.80 -7.79
CA ASN A 58 -6.47 23.65 -8.73
C ASN A 58 -5.55 24.49 -9.64
N SER A 59 -4.23 24.27 -9.57
CA SER A 59 -3.27 25.03 -10.37
C SER A 59 -3.38 24.70 -11.86
N SER A 60 -3.30 25.72 -12.71
CA SER A 60 -3.18 25.59 -14.16
C SER A 60 -1.73 25.37 -14.62
N ASN A 61 -0.75 25.46 -13.71
CA ASN A 61 0.66 25.21 -14.03
C ASN A 61 0.89 23.72 -14.36
N GLN A 62 1.53 23.45 -15.49
CA GLN A 62 1.76 22.09 -15.98
C GLN A 62 2.56 21.21 -14.98
N TYR A 63 3.49 21.77 -14.21
CA TYR A 63 4.31 21.02 -13.27
C TYR A 63 3.56 20.70 -11.99
N ALA A 64 2.68 21.62 -11.54
CA ALA A 64 1.72 21.32 -10.47
C ALA A 64 0.77 20.19 -10.87
N GLN A 65 0.26 20.21 -12.11
CA GLN A 65 -0.62 19.15 -12.65
C GLN A 65 0.10 17.80 -12.75
N GLN A 66 1.37 17.78 -13.17
CA GLN A 66 2.18 16.57 -13.20
C GLN A 66 2.40 16.01 -11.79
N ALA A 67 2.76 16.86 -10.82
CA ALA A 67 2.92 16.46 -9.43
C ALA A 67 1.60 15.91 -8.85
N ASN A 68 0.46 16.55 -9.13
CA ASN A 68 -0.88 16.07 -8.75
C ASN A 68 -1.15 14.67 -9.31
N ALA A 69 -0.86 14.44 -10.60
CA ALA A 69 -1.06 13.15 -11.25
C ALA A 69 -0.19 12.05 -10.63
N GLN A 70 1.10 12.33 -10.40
CA GLN A 70 2.01 11.36 -9.79
C GLN A 70 1.61 11.04 -8.35
N PHE A 71 1.25 12.04 -7.54
CA PHE A 71 0.75 11.83 -6.18
C PHE A 71 -0.49 10.92 -6.19
N ASN A 72 -1.48 11.22 -7.04
CA ASN A 72 -2.72 10.46 -7.11
C ASN A 72 -2.48 9.03 -7.62
N ALA A 73 -1.53 8.83 -8.55
CA ALA A 73 -1.14 7.49 -8.99
C ALA A 73 -0.58 6.67 -7.83
N VAL A 74 0.35 7.22 -7.05
CA VAL A 74 0.97 6.53 -5.91
C VAL A 74 -0.02 6.27 -4.79
N LYS A 75 -0.89 7.24 -4.50
CA LYS A 75 -1.99 7.08 -3.55
C LYS A 75 -2.96 5.98 -4.02
N GLY A 76 -3.35 5.99 -5.29
CA GLY A 76 -4.23 5.00 -5.88
C GLY A 76 -3.66 3.58 -5.85
N LEU A 77 -2.38 3.41 -6.16
CA LEU A 77 -1.67 2.13 -6.02
C LEU A 77 -1.66 1.64 -4.57
N SER A 78 -1.39 2.55 -3.63
CA SER A 78 -1.42 2.25 -2.19
C SER A 78 -2.82 1.84 -1.72
N GLN A 79 -3.88 2.47 -2.24
CA GLN A 79 -5.28 2.10 -1.96
C GLN A 79 -5.67 0.76 -2.59
N GLY A 80 -5.21 0.46 -3.81
CA GLY A 80 -5.39 -0.84 -4.44
C GLY A 80 -4.77 -1.95 -3.59
N TYR A 81 -3.56 -1.70 -3.07
CA TYR A 81 -2.90 -2.61 -2.15
C TYR A 81 -3.70 -2.85 -0.85
N ILE A 82 -4.21 -1.78 -0.23
CA ILE A 82 -5.06 -1.90 0.98
C ILE A 82 -6.31 -2.76 0.70
N THR A 83 -6.88 -2.63 -0.49
CA THR A 83 -8.04 -3.43 -0.91
C THR A 83 -7.70 -4.92 -0.95
N LEU A 84 -6.51 -5.31 -1.43
CA LEU A 84 -6.07 -6.71 -1.44
C LEU A 84 -5.94 -7.32 -0.04
N LEU A 85 -5.67 -6.50 0.97
CA LEU A 85 -5.58 -6.95 2.37
C LEU A 85 -6.92 -6.99 3.08
N THR A 86 -7.98 -6.47 2.45
CA THR A 86 -9.32 -6.45 3.05
C THR A 86 -9.97 -7.82 2.89
N ILE A 87 -10.29 -8.45 4.02
CA ILE A 87 -10.92 -9.77 4.06
C ILE A 87 -12.43 -9.60 3.86
N PRO A 88 -13.04 -10.22 2.83
CA PRO A 88 -14.47 -10.11 2.62
C PRO A 88 -15.26 -10.94 3.64
N ALA A 89 -16.52 -10.57 3.87
CA ALA A 89 -17.42 -11.31 4.77
C ALA A 89 -17.69 -12.76 4.32
N THR A 90 -17.46 -13.07 3.04
CA THR A 90 -17.57 -14.43 2.48
C THR A 90 -16.37 -15.31 2.78
N ALA A 91 -15.31 -14.78 3.41
CA ALA A 91 -14.13 -15.55 3.73
C ALA A 91 -14.40 -16.56 4.84
N THR A 92 -13.92 -17.79 4.64
CA THR A 92 -13.78 -18.76 5.71
C THR A 92 -12.44 -18.55 6.40
N SER A 93 -12.38 -18.80 7.71
CA SER A 93 -11.15 -18.67 8.48
C SER A 93 -10.80 -19.97 9.19
N SER A 94 -9.50 -20.25 9.32
CA SER A 94 -8.97 -21.32 10.15
C SER A 94 -7.75 -20.81 10.93
N SER A 95 -7.68 -21.17 12.21
CA SER A 95 -6.50 -20.93 13.04
C SER A 95 -5.65 -22.19 13.08
N VAL A 96 -4.33 -22.01 13.02
CA VAL A 96 -3.38 -23.03 13.44
C VAL A 96 -2.82 -22.54 14.76
N ASN A 97 -3.43 -23.01 15.87
CA ASN A 97 -2.74 -23.00 17.15
C ASN A 97 -1.96 -24.31 17.17
N ASP A 98 -0.64 -24.25 17.04
CA ASP A 98 0.21 -25.42 17.32
C ASP A 98 0.11 -25.72 18.82
N ASN A 99 -0.98 -26.41 19.19
CA ASN A 99 -1.16 -27.05 20.48
C ASN A 99 -0.22 -28.26 20.53
N LEU A 100 1.09 -28.05 20.69
CA LEU A 100 2.10 -29.03 21.13
C LEU A 100 3.48 -28.35 21.24
N GLN A 101 3.86 -27.98 22.46
CA GLN A 101 5.24 -27.71 22.91
C GLN A 101 6.17 -26.84 22.03
N ALA A 102 6.02 -25.52 22.07
CA ALA A 102 7.15 -24.57 22.04
C ALA A 102 6.70 -23.19 22.54
N LYS A 103 7.50 -22.53 23.39
CA LYS A 103 7.31 -21.15 23.87
C LYS A 103 7.42 -20.07 22.77
N SER A 104 7.22 -20.44 21.52
CA SER A 104 7.39 -19.63 20.31
C SER A 104 6.22 -19.83 19.34
N ALA A 105 5.00 -20.06 19.85
CA ALA A 105 3.81 -20.21 19.02
C ALA A 105 3.50 -18.87 18.33
N SER A 106 3.87 -18.76 17.06
CA SER A 106 3.41 -17.68 16.19
C SER A 106 1.91 -17.86 15.95
N ASN A 107 1.08 -17.02 16.56
CA ASN A 107 -0.36 -17.01 16.28
C ASN A 107 -0.57 -16.78 14.77
N SER A 108 -1.18 -17.75 14.08
CA SER A 108 -1.38 -17.67 12.63
C SER A 108 -2.83 -17.96 12.26
N LYS A 109 -3.41 -17.08 11.44
CA LYS A 109 -4.76 -17.20 10.89
C LYS A 109 -4.70 -17.27 9.36
N THR A 110 -5.41 -18.23 8.80
CA THR A 110 -5.60 -18.37 7.36
C THR A 110 -7.04 -18.02 7.00
N TYR A 111 -7.20 -17.18 6.00
CA TYR A 111 -8.47 -16.78 5.42
C TYR A 111 -8.54 -17.25 3.98
N THR A 112 -9.69 -17.76 3.56
CA THR A 112 -9.90 -18.28 2.20
C THR A 112 -11.24 -17.83 1.64
N TRP A 113 -11.25 -17.33 0.42
CA TRP A 113 -12.48 -16.97 -0.30
C TRP A 113 -12.30 -17.16 -1.80
N THR A 114 -13.41 -17.18 -2.54
CA THR A 114 -13.38 -17.27 -4.00
C THR A 114 -14.09 -16.07 -4.60
N ALA A 115 -13.47 -15.44 -5.59
CA ALA A 115 -14.03 -14.35 -6.36
C ALA A 115 -13.73 -14.57 -7.85
N ASN A 116 -14.76 -14.47 -8.70
CA ASN A 116 -14.63 -14.60 -10.16
C ASN A 116 -13.86 -15.85 -10.63
N GLY A 117 -14.08 -17.00 -9.96
CA GLY A 117 -13.40 -18.26 -10.29
C GLY A 117 -11.95 -18.37 -9.81
N VAL A 118 -11.42 -17.36 -9.11
CA VAL A 118 -10.11 -17.40 -8.46
C VAL A 118 -10.31 -17.63 -6.97
N THR A 119 -9.64 -18.66 -6.43
CA THR A 119 -9.58 -18.88 -4.97
C THR A 119 -8.41 -18.10 -4.41
N ILE A 120 -8.62 -17.42 -3.28
CA ILE A 120 -7.64 -16.63 -2.58
C ILE A 120 -7.35 -17.28 -1.24
N LYS A 121 -6.07 -17.39 -0.90
CA LYS A 121 -5.58 -17.77 0.42
C LYS A 121 -4.74 -16.63 0.98
N TYR A 122 -5.20 -16.03 2.08
CA TYR A 122 -4.52 -14.97 2.79
C TYR A 122 -4.13 -15.46 4.19
N ILE A 123 -2.83 -15.42 4.49
CA ILE A 123 -2.28 -15.89 5.77
C ILE A 123 -1.73 -14.69 6.51
N ILE A 124 -2.08 -14.55 7.79
CA ILE A 124 -1.49 -13.58 8.70
C ILE A 124 -0.85 -14.34 9.85
N SER A 125 0.39 -14.02 10.16
CA SER A 125 1.11 -14.60 11.30
C SER A 125 1.68 -13.49 12.18
N GLU A 126 1.70 -13.73 13.48
CA GLU A 126 2.17 -12.78 14.48
C GLU A 126 3.48 -13.28 15.11
N SER A 127 4.43 -12.35 15.27
CA SER A 127 5.67 -12.57 16.02
C SER A 127 5.89 -11.46 17.04
N SER A 128 7.02 -11.46 17.75
CA SER A 128 7.27 -10.51 18.84
C SER A 128 7.23 -9.04 18.42
N ASP A 129 7.74 -8.70 17.23
CA ASP A 129 7.93 -7.31 16.78
C ASP A 129 7.13 -6.95 15.53
N ARG A 130 6.50 -7.92 14.85
CA ARG A 130 5.82 -7.72 13.57
C ARG A 130 4.68 -8.69 13.32
N TYR A 131 3.79 -8.26 12.45
CA TYR A 131 2.86 -9.12 11.71
C TYR A 131 3.45 -9.42 10.33
N THR A 132 3.38 -10.67 9.90
CA THR A 132 3.74 -11.08 8.53
C THR A 132 2.48 -11.53 7.81
N PHE A 133 2.42 -11.32 6.50
CA PHE A 133 1.29 -11.75 5.70
C PHE A 133 1.71 -12.34 4.35
N SER A 134 0.88 -13.20 3.77
CA SER A 134 1.07 -13.80 2.45
C SER A 134 -0.26 -13.95 1.73
N TYR A 135 -0.27 -13.68 0.43
CA TYR A 135 -1.44 -13.74 -0.44
C TYR A 135 -1.14 -14.64 -1.65
N THR A 136 -1.91 -15.72 -1.77
CA THR A 136 -1.81 -16.71 -2.85
C THR A 136 -3.13 -16.80 -3.57
N THR A 137 -3.08 -16.89 -4.90
CA THR A 137 -4.26 -17.16 -5.73
C THR A 137 -4.17 -18.52 -6.37
N THR A 138 -5.31 -19.17 -6.55
CA THR A 138 -5.46 -20.44 -7.25
C THR A 138 -6.51 -20.29 -8.34
N TYR A 139 -6.11 -20.54 -9.58
CA TYR A 139 -6.99 -20.54 -10.76
C TYR A 139 -6.73 -21.79 -11.59
N ASN A 140 -7.79 -22.51 -11.97
CA ASN A 140 -7.72 -23.79 -12.71
C ASN A 140 -6.70 -24.78 -12.10
N GLY A 141 -6.67 -24.90 -10.77
CA GLY A 141 -5.77 -25.79 -10.03
C GLY A 141 -4.31 -25.31 -9.92
N THR A 142 -3.93 -24.23 -10.59
CA THR A 142 -2.59 -23.63 -10.49
C THR A 142 -2.57 -22.59 -9.39
N SER A 143 -1.64 -22.73 -8.44
CA SER A 143 -1.49 -21.78 -7.33
C SER A 143 -0.25 -20.90 -7.52
N THR A 144 -0.42 -19.59 -7.42
CA THR A 144 0.64 -18.59 -7.58
C THR A 144 0.65 -17.67 -6.37
N LYS A 145 1.84 -17.46 -5.81
CA LYS A 145 2.04 -16.43 -4.79
C LYS A 145 2.00 -15.08 -5.48
N LEU A 146 1.11 -14.18 -5.04
CA LEU A 146 1.03 -12.82 -5.57
C LEU A 146 1.81 -11.84 -4.70
N MET A 147 1.82 -12.08 -3.38
CA MET A 147 2.32 -11.09 -2.44
C MET A 147 2.74 -11.71 -1.12
N ASP A 148 3.77 -11.15 -0.50
CA ASP A 148 4.01 -11.31 0.92
C ASP A 148 4.58 -10.03 1.51
N GLY A 149 4.69 -9.98 2.83
CA GLY A 149 5.23 -8.82 3.49
C GLY A 149 5.12 -8.88 5.00
N TYR A 150 5.42 -7.74 5.62
CA TYR A 150 5.30 -7.57 7.05
C TYR A 150 5.02 -6.11 7.43
N GLN A 151 4.51 -5.93 8.64
CA GLN A 151 4.35 -4.64 9.30
C GLN A 151 4.91 -4.74 10.72
N LEU A 152 5.68 -3.76 11.15
CA LEU A 152 6.09 -3.64 12.54
C LEU A 152 4.87 -3.35 13.43
N LYS A 153 4.79 -3.97 14.60
CA LYS A 153 3.67 -3.79 15.56
C LYS A 153 3.49 -2.35 16.03
N ASN A 154 4.54 -1.54 15.96
CA ASN A 154 4.48 -0.11 16.29
C ASN A 154 3.95 0.77 15.15
N GLY A 155 3.53 0.19 14.02
CA GLY A 155 2.97 0.91 12.87
C GLY A 155 3.98 1.72 12.04
N SER A 156 5.23 1.82 12.49
CA SER A 156 6.21 2.75 11.90
C SER A 156 6.72 2.33 10.53
N TYR A 157 6.62 1.03 10.19
CA TYR A 157 7.09 0.49 8.93
C TYR A 157 6.26 -0.70 8.47
N ALA A 158 6.07 -0.80 7.16
CA ALA A 158 5.63 -2.01 6.50
C ALA A 158 6.28 -2.17 5.13
N GLU A 159 6.36 -3.41 4.67
CA GLU A 159 6.89 -3.79 3.37
C GLU A 159 6.05 -4.89 2.76
N ALA A 160 5.85 -4.82 1.46
CA ALA A 160 5.27 -5.86 0.65
C ALA A 160 6.10 -6.12 -0.60
N LYS A 161 6.23 -7.39 -0.96
CA LYS A 161 6.83 -7.83 -2.22
C LYS A 161 5.72 -8.33 -3.13
N LEU A 162 5.80 -7.94 -4.39
CA LEU A 162 4.88 -8.37 -5.45
C LEU A 162 5.57 -9.41 -6.30
N TYR A 163 4.83 -10.46 -6.64
CA TYR A 163 5.35 -11.62 -7.35
C TYR A 163 4.66 -11.82 -8.70
N ASP A 164 5.46 -12.18 -9.70
CA ASP A 164 5.01 -12.79 -10.96
C ASP A 164 5.78 -14.10 -11.14
N ASN A 165 5.06 -15.22 -11.30
CA ASN A 165 5.64 -16.56 -11.41
C ASN A 165 6.74 -16.86 -10.36
N ASN A 166 6.45 -16.54 -9.09
CA ASN A 166 7.36 -16.66 -7.95
C ASN A 166 8.65 -15.82 -8.01
N THR A 167 8.76 -14.90 -8.97
CA THR A 167 9.84 -13.90 -9.04
C THR A 167 9.34 -12.58 -8.47
N VAL A 168 10.14 -11.91 -7.63
CA VAL A 168 9.79 -10.58 -7.12
C VAL A 168 9.92 -9.57 -8.26
N VAL A 169 8.81 -8.94 -8.64
CA VAL A 169 8.74 -7.93 -9.71
C VAL A 169 8.59 -6.51 -9.16
N GLY A 170 8.33 -6.39 -7.86
CA GLY A 170 8.28 -5.10 -7.20
C GLY A 170 8.25 -5.19 -5.69
N THR A 171 8.55 -4.06 -5.06
CA THR A 171 8.41 -3.88 -3.63
C THR A 171 7.67 -2.57 -3.35
N LEU A 172 6.86 -2.59 -2.31
CA LEU A 172 6.13 -1.46 -1.82
C LEU A 172 6.45 -1.32 -0.33
N LYS A 173 7.00 -0.18 0.06
CA LYS A 173 7.43 0.09 1.43
C LYS A 173 6.77 1.34 1.94
N TRP A 174 6.49 1.35 3.23
CA TRP A 174 5.82 2.46 3.88
C TRP A 174 6.47 2.77 5.21
N TRP A 175 6.59 4.06 5.50
CA TRP A 175 7.01 4.56 6.79
C TRP A 175 5.99 5.55 7.31
N VAL A 176 5.71 5.47 8.61
CA VAL A 176 4.87 6.42 9.33
C VAL A 176 5.69 6.98 10.48
N ASN A 177 5.87 8.29 10.49
CA ASN A 177 6.57 9.00 11.57
C ASN A 177 5.80 10.27 11.93
N GLY A 178 4.97 10.18 12.97
CA GLY A 178 4.07 11.27 13.39
C GLY A 178 3.13 11.68 12.25
N ASP A 179 3.25 12.94 11.83
CA ASP A 179 2.47 13.52 10.73
C ASP A 179 3.07 13.24 9.34
N VAL A 180 4.21 12.54 9.25
CA VAL A 180 4.85 12.23 7.96
C VAL A 180 4.53 10.80 7.55
N ALA A 181 4.07 10.63 6.32
CA ALA A 181 3.89 9.35 5.67
C ALA A 181 4.75 9.28 4.41
N LYS A 182 5.53 8.21 4.29
CA LYS A 182 6.41 7.95 3.15
C LYS A 182 6.03 6.64 2.50
N ILE A 183 5.94 6.64 1.18
CA ILE A 183 5.70 5.47 0.33
C ILE A 183 6.88 5.35 -0.64
N GLU A 184 7.48 4.17 -0.73
CA GLU A 184 8.45 3.81 -1.76
C GLU A 184 7.89 2.68 -2.60
N ILE A 185 7.84 2.89 -3.92
CA ILE A 185 7.50 1.87 -4.90
C ILE A 185 8.75 1.58 -5.69
N ASN A 186 9.16 0.32 -5.76
CA ASN A 186 10.30 -0.09 -6.57
C ASN A 186 9.86 -1.24 -7.49
N SER A 187 10.12 -1.10 -8.79
CA SER A 187 9.84 -2.13 -9.80
C SER A 187 10.87 -2.01 -10.93
N ASP A 188 11.51 -3.13 -11.27
CA ASP A 188 12.60 -3.21 -12.24
C ASP A 188 13.68 -2.14 -12.01
N ASN A 189 13.71 -1.13 -12.88
CA ASN A 189 14.68 -0.04 -12.89
C ASN A 189 14.09 1.28 -12.40
N ILE A 190 12.83 1.30 -11.96
CA ILE A 190 12.11 2.49 -11.53
C ILE A 190 11.88 2.41 -10.03
N LYS A 191 12.31 3.45 -9.32
CA LYS A 191 11.93 3.67 -7.91
C LYS A 191 11.26 5.02 -7.78
N LEU A 192 10.07 5.04 -7.19
CA LEU A 192 9.35 6.24 -6.84
C LEU A 192 9.31 6.37 -5.31
N VAL A 193 9.64 7.55 -4.80
CA VAL A 193 9.49 7.89 -3.38
C VAL A 193 8.52 9.07 -3.25
N LEU A 194 7.39 8.85 -2.59
CA LEU A 194 6.45 9.89 -2.17
C LEU A 194 6.62 10.08 -0.66
N GLU A 195 6.80 11.32 -0.23
CA GLU A 195 6.73 11.68 1.19
C GLU A 195 5.80 12.86 1.35
N THR A 196 4.87 12.78 2.30
CA THR A 196 3.92 13.85 2.56
C THR A 196 3.68 14.01 4.05
N ASN A 197 3.50 15.24 4.47
CA ASN A 197 3.01 15.57 5.79
C ASN A 197 1.47 15.62 5.78
N THR A 198 0.82 14.69 6.47
CA THR A 198 -0.64 14.53 6.49
C THR A 198 -1.37 15.70 7.18
N LYS A 199 -0.66 16.58 7.90
CA LYS A 199 -1.24 17.72 8.61
C LYS A 199 -1.18 19.01 7.78
N ASN A 200 0.01 19.37 7.29
CA ASN A 200 0.20 20.60 6.52
C ASN A 200 0.18 20.38 4.99
N LYS A 201 0.05 19.13 4.54
CA LYS A 201 -0.08 18.73 3.14
C LYS A 201 1.14 19.02 2.26
N SER A 202 2.26 19.49 2.82
CA SER A 202 3.54 19.62 2.09
C SER A 202 4.15 18.25 1.81
N GLY A 203 5.09 18.18 0.87
CA GLY A 203 5.74 16.92 0.53
C GLY A 203 6.60 16.97 -0.71
N PHE A 204 7.05 15.78 -1.12
CA PHE A 204 7.80 15.61 -2.35
C PHE A 204 7.52 14.27 -3.03
N ILE A 205 7.81 14.21 -4.33
CA ILE A 205 7.94 12.99 -5.11
C ILE A 205 9.33 12.97 -5.74
N LYS A 206 10.03 11.84 -5.64
CA LYS A 206 11.30 11.58 -6.31
C LYS A 206 11.16 10.37 -7.20
N VAL A 207 11.58 10.50 -8.46
CA VAL A 207 11.61 9.42 -9.43
C VAL A 207 13.06 9.08 -9.74
N TYR A 208 13.39 7.80 -9.59
CA TYR A 208 14.71 7.27 -9.89
C TYR A 208 14.61 6.28 -11.05
N GLU A 209 15.53 6.38 -11.99
CA GLU A 209 15.77 5.39 -13.05
C GLU A 209 17.18 4.83 -12.91
N TYR A 210 17.32 3.50 -12.87
CA TYR A 210 18.61 2.81 -12.67
C TYR A 210 19.39 3.35 -11.45
N SER A 211 18.67 3.66 -10.35
CA SER A 211 19.18 4.28 -9.13
C SER A 211 19.61 5.75 -9.23
N ASN A 212 19.52 6.39 -10.41
CA ASN A 212 19.78 7.82 -10.56
C ASN A 212 18.49 8.61 -10.36
N LEU A 213 18.53 9.67 -9.55
CA LEU A 213 17.41 10.60 -9.43
C LEU A 213 17.25 11.34 -10.76
N VAL A 214 16.10 11.16 -11.42
CA VAL A 214 15.81 11.78 -12.73
C VAL A 214 14.82 12.92 -12.61
N GLU A 215 13.87 12.84 -11.68
CA GLU A 215 12.85 13.87 -11.46
C GLU A 215 12.58 14.06 -9.97
N GLU A 216 12.33 15.31 -9.58
CA GLU A 216 11.93 15.68 -8.23
C GLU A 216 10.84 16.75 -8.28
N PHE A 217 9.75 16.50 -7.58
CA PHE A 217 8.67 17.46 -7.33
C PHE A 217 8.65 17.75 -5.84
N ILE A 218 8.66 19.03 -5.45
CA ILE A 218 8.56 19.46 -4.05
C ILE A 218 7.42 20.47 -3.97
N TRP A 219 6.53 20.34 -3.00
CA TRP A 219 5.45 21.30 -2.76
C TRP A 219 5.35 21.71 -1.30
N ASN A 220 4.97 22.97 -1.11
CA ASN A 220 4.82 23.60 0.19
C ASN A 220 3.37 23.58 0.66
N THR A 221 3.16 23.95 1.92
CA THR A 221 1.83 24.04 2.55
C THR A 221 0.87 25.00 1.83
N ASP A 222 1.41 26.06 1.22
CA ASP A 222 0.62 27.05 0.46
C ASP A 222 0.29 26.60 -0.98
N GLY A 223 0.80 25.43 -1.39
CA GLY A 223 0.64 24.83 -2.72
C GLY A 223 1.61 25.34 -3.79
N SER A 224 2.51 26.27 -3.45
CA SER A 224 3.68 26.56 -4.29
C SER A 224 4.62 25.35 -4.33
N GLY A 225 5.46 25.28 -5.35
CA GLY A 225 6.42 24.19 -5.43
C GLY A 225 7.42 24.30 -6.57
N THR A 226 8.23 23.26 -6.71
CA THR A 226 9.27 23.16 -7.72
C THR A 226 9.33 21.78 -8.35
N TYR A 227 9.62 21.75 -9.65
CA TYR A 227 9.96 20.56 -10.41
C TYR A 227 11.40 20.70 -10.88
N LYS A 228 12.20 19.66 -10.67
CA LYS A 228 13.57 19.57 -11.19
C LYS A 228 13.73 18.32 -12.03
N ASN A 229 14.18 18.52 -13.27
CA ASN A 229 14.60 17.44 -14.15
C ASN A 229 16.13 17.32 -14.09
N TYR A 230 16.63 16.20 -13.57
CA TYR A 230 18.07 16.00 -13.39
C TYR A 230 18.78 15.58 -14.68
N ASN A 231 18.04 15.14 -15.71
CA ASN A 231 18.61 14.82 -17.02
C ASN A 231 18.87 16.09 -17.86
N THR A 232 18.00 17.10 -17.76
CA THR A 232 18.16 18.39 -18.47
C THR A 232 18.73 19.50 -17.58
N ASN A 233 18.80 19.27 -16.27
CA ASN A 233 19.15 20.25 -15.24
C ASN A 233 18.22 21.49 -15.22
N GLU A 234 16.98 21.33 -15.71
CA GLU A 234 15.96 22.38 -15.68
C GLU A 234 15.23 22.39 -14.34
N THR A 235 14.88 23.59 -13.87
CA THR A 235 14.07 23.80 -12.68
C THR A 235 12.93 24.75 -13.00
N HIS A 236 11.72 24.35 -12.61
CA HIS A 236 10.51 25.14 -12.81
C HIS A 236 9.79 25.30 -11.48
N SER A 237 9.14 26.45 -11.28
CA SER A 237 8.34 26.72 -10.09
C SER A 237 6.86 26.89 -10.46
N TRP A 238 6.00 26.68 -9.48
CA TRP A 238 4.58 26.99 -9.54
C TRP A 238 4.07 27.57 -8.22
#